data_AF-A0A2K4ZMF4-F1
#
_entry.id   AF-A0A2K4ZMF4-F1
#
_cell.length_a   1.000
_cell.length_b   1.000
_cell.length_c   1.000
_cell.angle_alpha   90.00
_cell.angle_beta   90.00
_cell.angle_gamma   90.00
#
_symmetry.space_group_name_H-M   'P 1'
#
loop_
_entity.id
_entity.type
_entity.pdbx_description
1 polymer ?
#
loop_
_entity_poly.entity_id
_entity_poly.type
_entity_poly.pdbx_seq_one_letter_code
_entity_poly.pdbx_strand_id
1 'polypeptide(L)'
;MKIRMLNLYALIKYHPYHSSTFARYADVTSELLWAAICGEEEMTTTEMLGIAIHFKVPMGVISCPRLIWLDKSSYRHRMMVYRLAEKLDAIRAAAMSGNEDACYFVRQGGLEQGDSLISDFQDKGKVLYCRYLGTLAFADIFGGLGTTHKPRGLKAAEQKGGAV
;
A
#
# COMPACT_ATOMS: atom_id res chain seq x y z
N MET A 1 -18.71 3.53 -12.52
CA MET A 1 -17.30 3.24 -12.83
C MET A 1 -17.07 1.74 -12.70
N LYS A 2 -16.65 1.04 -13.77
CA LYS A 2 -16.41 -0.41 -13.73
C LYS A 2 -14.94 -0.65 -13.44
N ILE A 3 -14.61 -1.20 -12.27
CA ILE A 3 -13.22 -1.48 -11.89
C ILE A 3 -12.80 -2.83 -12.46
N ARG A 4 -11.68 -2.88 -13.19
CA ARG A 4 -11.09 -4.11 -13.73
C ARG A 4 -9.93 -4.61 -12.89
N MET A 5 -9.05 -3.73 -12.41
CA MET A 5 -7.91 -4.10 -11.56
C MET A 5 -8.30 -4.04 -10.07
N LEU A 6 -9.14 -4.98 -9.64
CA LEU A 6 -9.78 -4.97 -8.31
C LEU A 6 -8.79 -4.91 -7.15
N ASN A 7 -7.69 -5.68 -7.23
CA ASN A 7 -6.69 -5.74 -6.16
C ASN A 7 -5.81 -4.49 -6.14
N LEU A 8 -5.44 -3.93 -7.30
CA LEU A 8 -4.69 -2.67 -7.35
C LEU A 8 -5.52 -1.51 -6.78
N TYR A 9 -6.80 -1.45 -7.13
CA TYR A 9 -7.74 -0.51 -6.52
C TYR A 9 -7.81 -0.65 -5.00
N ALA A 10 -8.01 -1.88 -4.51
CA ALA A 10 -8.07 -2.15 -3.08
C ALA A 10 -6.75 -1.80 -2.38
N LEU A 11 -5.60 -2.07 -3.01
CA LEU A 11 -4.30 -1.73 -2.47
C LEU A 11 -4.17 -0.22 -2.30
N ILE A 12 -4.43 0.57 -3.35
CA ILE A 12 -4.39 2.04 -3.28
C ILE A 12 -5.33 2.58 -2.20
N LYS A 13 -6.53 2.00 -2.07
CA LYS A 13 -7.52 2.42 -1.09
C LYS A 13 -7.06 2.24 0.37
N TYR A 14 -6.31 1.19 0.66
CA TYR A 14 -5.92 0.84 2.04
C TYR A 14 -4.45 1.12 2.35
N HIS A 15 -3.63 1.46 1.36
CA HIS A 15 -2.25 1.82 1.57
C HIS A 15 -2.13 3.23 2.16
N PRO A 16 -1.17 3.49 3.07
CA PRO A 16 -0.91 4.83 3.61
C PRO A 16 -0.43 5.86 2.57
N TYR A 17 -0.15 5.44 1.33
CA TYR A 17 0.36 6.32 0.29
C TYR A 17 -0.74 6.68 -0.69
N HIS A 18 -0.77 7.95 -1.09
CA HIS A 18 -1.73 8.45 -2.07
C HIS A 18 -1.53 7.78 -3.44
N SER A 19 -2.59 7.70 -4.25
CA SER A 19 -2.55 7.08 -5.59
C SER A 19 -1.47 7.67 -6.51
N SER A 20 -1.16 8.95 -6.36
CA SER A 20 -0.06 9.61 -7.08
C SER A 20 1.30 8.97 -6.81
N THR A 21 1.51 8.40 -5.62
CA THR A 21 2.72 7.64 -5.30
C THR A 21 2.77 6.33 -6.07
N PHE A 22 1.63 5.66 -6.25
CA PHE A 22 1.54 4.47 -7.09
C PHE A 22 1.85 4.78 -8.55
N ALA A 23 1.25 5.84 -9.09
CA ALA A 23 1.46 6.29 -10.46
C ALA A 23 2.95 6.60 -10.71
N ARG A 24 3.56 7.30 -9.75
CA ARG A 24 4.99 7.64 -9.74
C ARG A 24 5.92 6.42 -9.81
N TYR A 25 5.55 5.33 -9.15
CA TYR A 25 6.34 4.09 -9.14
C TYR A 25 6.06 3.20 -10.34
N ALA A 26 4.89 3.34 -10.95
CA ALA A 26 4.57 2.75 -12.24
C ALA A 26 5.16 3.54 -13.42
N ASP A 27 5.75 4.71 -13.20
CA ASP A 27 6.22 5.64 -14.24
C ASP A 27 5.09 6.10 -15.19
N VAL A 28 3.89 6.32 -14.62
CA VAL A 28 2.71 6.82 -15.34
C VAL A 28 2.08 8.02 -14.64
N THR A 29 1.16 8.71 -15.32
CA THR A 29 0.34 9.75 -14.68
C THR A 29 -0.76 9.15 -13.81
N SER A 30 -1.34 9.95 -12.91
CA SER A 30 -2.44 9.46 -12.06
C SER A 30 -3.67 9.13 -12.90
N GLU A 31 -3.90 9.89 -13.97
CA GLU A 31 -4.98 9.70 -14.93
C GLU A 31 -4.85 8.35 -15.64
N LEU A 32 -3.66 8.01 -16.16
CA LEU A 32 -3.40 6.73 -16.80
C LEU A 32 -3.52 5.55 -15.84
N LEU A 33 -3.02 5.70 -14.60
CA LEU A 33 -3.20 4.69 -13.55
C LEU A 33 -4.69 4.40 -13.31
N TRP A 34 -5.52 5.45 -13.19
CA TRP A 34 -6.96 5.30 -12.96
C TRP A 34 -7.71 4.76 -14.18
N ALA A 35 -7.36 5.19 -15.39
CA ALA A 35 -7.88 4.63 -16.64
C ALA A 35 -7.61 3.12 -16.71
N ALA A 36 -6.40 2.69 -16.35
CA ALA A 36 -6.05 1.27 -16.34
C ALA A 36 -6.78 0.48 -15.24
N ILE A 37 -6.97 1.06 -14.05
CA ILE A 37 -7.79 0.47 -13.00
C ILE A 37 -9.24 0.27 -13.46
N CYS A 38 -9.78 1.21 -14.25
CA CYS A 38 -11.09 1.12 -14.90
C CYS A 38 -11.11 0.17 -16.12
N GLY A 39 -9.95 -0.23 -16.62
CA GLY A 39 -9.76 -1.04 -17.82
C GLY A 39 -10.09 -0.30 -19.11
N GLU A 40 -9.93 1.02 -19.10
CA GLU A 40 -9.94 1.88 -20.28
C GLU A 40 -8.58 1.85 -20.99
N GLU A 41 -7.52 1.56 -20.25
CA GLU A 41 -6.15 1.36 -20.74
C GLU A 41 -5.56 0.06 -20.18
N GLU A 42 -4.55 -0.50 -20.84
CA GLU A 42 -3.80 -1.65 -20.31
C GLU A 42 -2.53 -1.18 -19.60
N MET A 43 -2.27 -1.70 -18.40
CA MET A 43 -0.96 -1.51 -17.76
C MET A 43 0.06 -2.47 -18.36
N THR A 44 1.25 -1.97 -18.66
CA THR A 44 2.35 -2.85 -19.07
C THR A 44 2.91 -3.63 -17.89
N THR A 45 3.59 -4.76 -18.18
CA THR A 45 4.28 -5.55 -17.15
C THR A 45 5.30 -4.72 -16.37
N THR A 46 5.98 -3.78 -17.03
CA THR A 46 6.98 -2.91 -16.41
C THR A 46 6.34 -1.96 -15.39
N GLU A 47 5.21 -1.35 -15.73
CA GLU A 47 4.48 -0.44 -14.83
C GLU A 47 3.96 -1.19 -13.59
N MET A 48 3.38 -2.38 -13.80
CA MET A 48 2.95 -3.24 -12.71
C MET A 48 4.13 -3.70 -11.83
N LEU A 49 5.28 -3.98 -12.45
CA LEU A 49 6.50 -4.39 -11.74
C LEU A 49 7.04 -3.25 -10.86
N GLY A 50 6.98 -2.01 -11.35
CA GLY A 50 7.32 -0.83 -10.56
C GLY A 50 6.49 -0.77 -9.26
N ILE A 51 5.17 -0.97 -9.37
CA ILE A 51 4.29 -1.05 -8.19
C ILE A 51 4.68 -2.25 -7.30
N ALA A 52 4.79 -3.45 -7.87
CA ALA A 52 5.07 -4.65 -7.10
C ALA A 52 6.34 -4.54 -6.24
N ILE A 53 7.43 -4.05 -6.84
CA ILE A 53 8.72 -3.88 -6.16
C ILE A 53 8.62 -2.84 -5.05
N HIS A 54 8.09 -1.65 -5.36
CA HIS A 54 8.13 -0.52 -4.43
C HIS A 54 7.18 -0.67 -3.24
N PHE A 55 6.04 -1.33 -3.44
CA PHE A 55 5.08 -1.60 -2.37
C PHE A 55 5.26 -3.01 -1.76
N LYS A 56 6.27 -3.76 -2.20
CA LYS A 56 6.57 -5.15 -1.75
C LYS A 56 5.35 -6.07 -1.88
N VAL A 57 4.58 -5.91 -2.95
CA VAL A 57 3.38 -6.69 -3.25
C VAL A 57 3.70 -7.67 -4.38
N PRO A 58 3.34 -8.97 -4.29
CA PRO A 58 3.54 -9.89 -5.39
C PRO A 58 2.82 -9.44 -6.66
N MET A 59 3.48 -9.56 -7.83
CA MET A 59 2.88 -9.22 -9.13
C MET A 59 1.52 -9.90 -9.36
N GLY A 60 1.41 -11.16 -8.96
CA GLY A 60 0.15 -11.93 -9.07
C GLY A 60 -1.00 -11.35 -8.24
N VAL A 61 -0.75 -10.51 -7.24
CA VAL A 61 -1.81 -9.77 -6.54
C VAL A 61 -2.34 -8.65 -7.43
N ILE A 62 -1.44 -7.87 -8.05
CA ILE A 62 -1.79 -6.71 -8.88
C ILE A 62 -2.58 -7.14 -10.11
N SER A 63 -2.11 -8.19 -10.80
CA SER A 63 -2.72 -8.68 -12.03
C SER A 63 -3.92 -9.62 -11.81
N CYS A 64 -4.23 -10.01 -10.57
CA CYS A 64 -5.33 -10.94 -10.31
C CYS A 64 -6.70 -10.28 -10.62
N PRO A 65 -7.51 -10.88 -11.50
CA PRO A 65 -8.81 -10.33 -11.88
C PRO A 65 -9.88 -10.52 -10.80
N ARG A 66 -9.61 -11.28 -9.74
CA ARG A 66 -10.54 -11.55 -8.63
C ARG A 66 -9.94 -11.01 -7.34
N LEU A 67 -10.79 -10.45 -6.46
CA LEU A 67 -10.36 -10.02 -5.14
C LEU A 67 -9.76 -11.20 -4.37
N ILE A 68 -8.58 -10.98 -3.78
CA ILE A 68 -7.91 -11.95 -2.94
C ILE A 68 -8.36 -11.75 -1.50
N TRP A 69 -8.80 -12.83 -0.87
CA TRP A 69 -9.31 -12.83 0.50
C TRP A 69 -8.35 -13.57 1.44
N LEU A 70 -8.10 -12.97 2.59
CA LEU A 70 -7.69 -13.70 3.77
C LEU A 70 -8.94 -14.26 4.43
N ASP A 71 -8.85 -15.50 4.89
CA ASP A 71 -9.96 -16.30 5.36
C ASP A 71 -9.59 -16.95 6.70
N LYS A 72 -10.44 -16.76 7.71
CA LYS A 72 -10.24 -17.24 9.09
C LYS A 72 -10.20 -18.76 9.20
N SER A 73 -10.77 -19.51 8.25
CA SER A 73 -10.65 -20.97 8.21
C SER A 73 -9.23 -21.45 7.87
N SER A 74 -8.43 -20.64 7.17
CA SER A 74 -7.04 -20.95 6.82
C SER A 74 -6.10 -20.65 7.99
N TYR A 75 -5.36 -21.67 8.45
CA TYR A 75 -4.34 -21.50 9.50
C TYR A 75 -3.30 -20.44 9.13
N ARG A 76 -2.82 -20.46 7.88
CA ARG A 76 -1.83 -19.48 7.40
C ARG A 76 -2.37 -18.05 7.49
N HIS A 77 -3.62 -17.82 7.10
CA HIS A 77 -4.24 -16.50 7.17
C HIS A 77 -4.44 -16.04 8.61
N ARG A 78 -4.85 -16.95 9.52
CA ARG A 78 -4.91 -16.65 10.96
C ARG A 78 -3.55 -16.20 11.49
N MET A 79 -2.47 -16.90 11.13
CA MET A 79 -1.13 -16.54 11.57
C MET A 79 -0.66 -15.19 11.02
N MET A 80 -1.07 -14.82 9.80
CA MET A 80 -0.77 -13.49 9.25
C MET A 80 -1.44 -12.37 10.05
N VAL A 81 -2.74 -12.51 10.34
CA VAL A 81 -3.49 -11.52 11.12
C VAL A 81 -3.01 -11.48 12.58
N TYR A 82 -2.66 -12.62 13.17
CA TYR A 82 -2.10 -12.70 14.51
C TYR A 82 -0.77 -11.93 14.64
N ARG A 83 0.17 -12.13 13.71
CA ARG A 83 1.46 -11.40 13.70
C ARG A 83 1.27 -9.90 13.51
N LEU A 84 0.28 -9.49 12.73
CA LEU A 84 -0.09 -8.09 12.59
C LEU A 84 -0.59 -7.53 13.92
N ALA A 85 -1.43 -8.27 14.66
CA ALA A 85 -1.91 -7.87 15.98
C ALA A 85 -0.76 -7.68 16.98
N GLU A 86 0.16 -8.65 17.07
CA GLU A 86 1.37 -8.54 17.92
C GLU A 86 2.17 -7.27 17.60
N LYS A 87 2.32 -6.95 16.31
CA LYS A 87 3.02 -5.76 15.87
C LYS A 87 2.30 -4.47 16.29
N LEU A 88 0.97 -4.42 16.18
CA LEU A 88 0.18 -3.26 16.61
C LEU A 88 0.22 -3.08 18.14
N ASP A 89 0.23 -4.17 18.90
CA ASP A 89 0.39 -4.13 20.36
C ASP A 89 1.76 -3.57 20.76
N ALA A 90 2.83 -3.97 20.06
CA ALA A 90 4.16 -3.41 20.27
C ALA A 90 4.21 -1.90 19.97
N ILE A 91 3.55 -1.46 18.89
CA ILE A 91 3.43 -0.03 18.56
C ILE A 91 2.65 0.73 19.65
N ARG A 92 1.55 0.14 20.13
CA ARG A 92 0.73 0.72 21.21
C ARG A 92 1.56 0.89 22.50
N ALA A 93 2.36 -0.11 22.87
CA ALA A 93 3.27 -0.04 24.02
C ALA A 93 4.36 1.03 23.85
N ALA A 94 4.94 1.15 22.65
CA ALA A 94 5.93 2.19 22.35
C ALA A 94 5.32 3.59 22.43
N ALA A 95 4.10 3.79 21.92
CA ALA A 95 3.39 5.06 22.01
C ALA A 95 3.09 5.44 23.48
N MET A 96 2.64 4.50 24.30
CA MET A 96 2.43 4.73 25.75
C MET A 96 3.72 5.10 26.49
N SER A 97 4.87 4.65 25.98
CA SER A 97 6.19 4.96 26.52
C SER A 97 6.77 6.28 25.97
N GLY A 98 6.02 7.01 25.14
CA GLY A 98 6.42 8.31 24.60
C GLY A 98 7.28 8.27 23.34
N ASN A 99 7.37 7.13 22.63
CA ASN A 99 8.08 7.08 21.35
C ASN A 99 7.37 7.95 20.29
N GLU A 100 8.08 8.93 19.72
CA GLU A 100 7.49 9.93 18.82
C GLU A 100 6.94 9.35 17.52
N ASP A 101 7.64 8.40 16.91
CA ASP A 101 7.21 7.72 15.68
C ASP A 101 5.96 6.89 15.94
N ALA A 102 5.88 6.22 17.09
CA ALA A 102 4.72 5.43 17.48
C ALA A 102 3.53 6.35 17.73
N CYS A 103 3.73 7.44 18.46
CA CYS A 103 2.72 8.48 18.65
C CYS A 103 2.26 9.09 17.32
N TYR A 104 3.16 9.31 16.36
CA TYR A 104 2.81 9.78 15.03
C TYR A 104 1.95 8.76 14.29
N PHE A 105 2.35 7.49 14.27
CA PHE A 105 1.54 6.41 13.69
C PHE A 105 0.13 6.35 14.28
N VAL A 106 0.02 6.44 15.61
CA VAL A 106 -1.28 6.47 16.31
C VAL A 106 -2.11 7.68 15.87
N ARG A 107 -1.51 8.88 15.82
CA ARG A 107 -2.19 10.12 15.38
C ARG A 107 -2.68 10.06 13.93
N GLN A 108 -2.00 9.29 13.08
CA GLN A 108 -2.43 9.09 11.68
C GLN A 108 -3.49 7.98 11.52
N GLY A 109 -4.05 7.46 12.62
CA GLY A 109 -5.12 6.44 12.58
C GLY A 109 -4.63 5.03 12.27
N GLY A 110 -3.31 4.78 12.35
CA GLY A 110 -2.74 3.47 12.00
C GLY A 110 -3.24 2.33 12.89
N LEU A 111 -3.43 2.58 14.20
CA LEU A 111 -4.04 1.61 15.12
C LEU A 111 -5.51 1.36 14.77
N GLU A 112 -6.29 2.40 14.51
CA GLU A 112 -7.72 2.28 14.18
C GLU A 112 -7.93 1.45 12.91
N GLN A 113 -7.12 1.68 11.87
CA GLN A 113 -7.16 0.90 10.64
C GLN A 113 -6.81 -0.57 10.89
N GLY A 114 -5.82 -0.85 11.76
CA GLY A 114 -5.41 -2.20 12.12
C GLY A 114 -6.44 -2.94 12.96
N ASP A 115 -6.93 -2.30 14.03
CA ASP A 115 -7.95 -2.85 14.92
C ASP A 115 -9.26 -3.12 14.15
N SER A 116 -9.64 -2.22 13.23
CA SER A 116 -10.80 -2.42 12.34
C SER A 116 -10.63 -3.62 11.41
N LEU A 117 -9.42 -3.86 10.87
CA LEU A 117 -9.14 -5.05 10.05
C LEU A 117 -9.25 -6.32 10.87
N ILE A 118 -8.64 -6.33 12.05
CA ILE A 118 -8.63 -7.50 12.95
C ILE A 118 -10.06 -7.84 13.36
N SER A 119 -10.83 -6.83 13.80
CA SER A 119 -12.24 -6.97 14.16
C SER A 119 -13.06 -7.56 13.00
N ASP A 120 -12.95 -6.99 11.79
CA ASP A 120 -13.64 -7.53 10.61
C ASP A 120 -13.24 -8.97 10.27
N PHE A 121 -11.96 -9.33 10.46
CA PHE A 121 -11.50 -10.70 10.25
C PHE A 121 -12.09 -11.67 11.27
N GLN A 122 -12.26 -11.24 12.52
CA GLN A 122 -12.86 -12.06 13.57
C GLN A 122 -14.36 -12.24 13.36
N ASP A 123 -15.07 -11.16 13.04
CA ASP A 123 -16.53 -11.11 12.98
C ASP A 123 -17.08 -11.64 11.66
N LYS A 124 -16.48 -11.24 10.54
CA LYS A 124 -16.93 -11.61 9.18
C LYS A 124 -16.22 -12.85 8.63
N GLY A 125 -15.17 -13.32 9.32
CA GLY A 125 -14.38 -14.48 8.94
C GLY A 125 -13.47 -14.28 7.72
N LYS A 126 -13.49 -13.10 7.09
CA LYS A 126 -12.65 -12.79 5.91
C LYS A 126 -12.39 -11.30 5.75
N VAL A 127 -11.22 -10.96 5.21
CA VAL A 127 -10.83 -9.59 4.83
C VAL A 127 -10.06 -9.60 3.52
N LEU A 128 -10.03 -8.47 2.82
CA LEU A 128 -9.24 -8.35 1.59
C LEU A 128 -7.74 -8.42 1.90
N TYR A 129 -6.99 -9.18 1.11
CA TYR A 129 -5.55 -9.29 1.26
C TYR A 129 -4.84 -7.93 1.05
N CYS A 130 -5.30 -7.13 0.09
CA CYS A 130 -4.78 -5.78 -0.11
C CYS A 130 -5.05 -4.83 1.06
N ARG A 131 -6.13 -5.05 1.83
CA ARG A 131 -6.36 -4.32 3.08
C ARG A 131 -5.32 -4.68 4.13
N TYR A 132 -5.03 -5.98 4.27
CA TYR A 132 -3.95 -6.46 5.14
C TYR A 132 -2.59 -5.89 4.73
N LEU A 133 -2.27 -5.89 3.44
CA LEU A 133 -1.00 -5.33 2.94
C LEU A 133 -0.90 -3.83 3.22
N GLY A 134 -1.98 -3.07 3.02
CA GLY A 134 -2.02 -1.64 3.35
C GLY A 134 -1.78 -1.36 4.83
N THR A 135 -2.47 -2.08 5.72
CA THR A 135 -2.26 -1.97 7.18
C THR A 135 -0.85 -2.39 7.58
N LEU A 136 -0.31 -3.47 7.01
CA LEU A 136 1.04 -3.93 7.30
C LEU A 136 2.09 -2.91 6.86
N ALA A 137 1.93 -2.35 5.65
CA ALA A 137 2.81 -1.31 5.14
C ALA A 137 2.79 -0.07 6.03
N PHE A 138 1.61 0.33 6.51
CA PHE A 138 1.50 1.44 7.45
C PHE A 138 2.26 1.16 8.75
N ALA A 139 2.13 -0.04 9.30
CA ALA A 139 2.88 -0.47 10.47
C ALA A 139 4.39 -0.63 10.18
N ASP A 140 4.81 -0.91 8.94
CA ASP A 140 6.21 -1.00 8.52
C ASP A 140 6.87 0.38 8.36
N ILE A 141 6.10 1.43 8.05
CA ILE A 141 6.62 2.81 8.00
C ILE A 141 7.16 3.23 9.38
N PHE A 142 6.51 2.80 10.47
CA PHE A 142 7.03 2.95 11.84
C PHE A 142 8.39 2.25 12.05
N GLY A 143 8.74 1.26 11.23
CA GLY A 143 10.02 0.54 11.28
C GLY A 143 11.12 1.07 10.35
N GLY A 144 10.95 2.24 9.71
CA GLY A 144 12.04 2.93 8.99
C GLY A 144 12.22 2.63 7.48
N LEU A 145 11.24 2.05 6.78
CA LEU A 145 11.34 1.79 5.33
C LEU A 145 10.83 2.98 4.48
N GLY A 146 11.60 4.06 4.45
CA GLY A 146 11.42 5.17 3.52
C GLY A 146 12.37 5.09 2.33
N THR A 147 12.10 4.25 1.32
CA THR A 147 12.83 4.36 0.04
C THR A 147 12.24 5.51 -0.77
N THR A 148 12.89 6.67 -0.73
CA THR A 148 12.57 7.83 -1.56
C THR A 148 13.01 7.60 -3.01
N HIS A 149 12.14 7.04 -3.84
CA HIS A 149 12.32 7.05 -5.28
C HIS A 149 11.89 8.40 -5.85
N LYS A 150 12.82 9.05 -6.56
CA LYS A 150 12.50 10.21 -7.41
C LYS A 150 12.02 9.69 -8.77
N PRO A 151 10.78 10.00 -9.19
CA PRO A 151 10.32 9.68 -10.54
C PRO A 151 11.11 10.46 -11.59
N ARG A 152 11.19 9.91 -12.79
CA ARG A 152 11.63 10.68 -13.96
C ARG A 152 10.50 11.64 -14.35
N GLY A 153 10.76 12.93 -14.20
CA GLY A 153 10.03 14.00 -14.91
C GLY A 153 10.80 14.41 -16.17
N LEU A 154 10.09 15.01 -17.14
CA LEU A 154 10.64 15.55 -18.39
C LEU A 154 11.90 16.38 -18.15
N LYS A 155 12.95 16.17 -18.97
CA LYS A 155 14.25 16.86 -18.90
C LYS A 155 14.05 18.35 -18.63
N ALA A 156 14.58 18.85 -17.50
CA ALA A 156 14.82 20.28 -17.35
C ALA A 156 15.80 20.69 -18.46
N ALA A 157 15.38 21.65 -19.29
CA ALA A 157 16.19 22.21 -20.35
C ALA A 157 17.54 22.68 -19.79
N GLU A 158 18.63 22.33 -20.48
CA GLU A 158 19.94 22.90 -20.23
C GLU A 158 19.86 24.42 -20.38
N GLN A 159 19.75 25.15 -19.28
CA GLN A 159 20.11 26.57 -19.27
C GLN A 159 21.63 26.67 -19.33
N LYS A 160 22.17 26.72 -20.55
CA LYS A 160 23.48 27.31 -20.80
C LYS A 160 23.37 28.83 -20.60
N GLY A 161 23.66 29.31 -19.39
CA GLY A 161 24.24 30.64 -19.16
C GLY A 161 25.69 30.42 -18.78
N GLY A 162 26.71 30.89 -19.51
CA GLY A 162 26.81 32.22 -20.08
C GLY A 162 27.36 33.13 -18.99
N ALA A 163 28.68 33.11 -18.78
CA ALA A 163 29.38 34.13 -18.02
C ALA A 163 30.54 34.63 -18.91
N VAL A 164 30.38 35.88 -19.34
CA VAL A 164 31.42 36.79 -19.82
C VAL A 164 32.22 37.27 -18.61
#